data_AF-A0AAD9DDM8-F1
#
_entry.id   AF-A0AAD9DDM8-F1
#
_cell.length_a   1.000
_cell.length_b   1.000
_cell.length_c   1.000
_cell.angle_alpha   90.00
_cell.angle_beta   90.00
_cell.angle_gamma   90.00
#
_symmetry.space_group_name_H-M   'P 1'
#
loop_
_entity.id
_entity.type
_entity.pdbx_description
1 polymer ?
#
loop_
_entity_poly.entity_id
_entity_poly.type
_entity_poly.pdbx_seq_one_letter_code
_entity_poly.pdbx_strand_id
1 'polypeptide(L)'
;MRSHLSTTWVFWLLVIKNASSFSSRTKNFVPIIACKSTSEVCKAIDVYVNADDRVLELGAQLSDISTNLCQAVGPAGNAVLVDVKRKDATSGRSKGRDTTPFLGTSPESENSSANFVDRVEYHELDQFDQWRELTKGKQSYQVLILDVGSMIGGDLYLSALSLAYEFIGNQEHLPRAIIVKSKVLNNLARRIVHSQRLLDGTIKLPKKDELDTFPNPIIVPCVGVNDYRKTIPILLEQGDEVIEIGSHYGSTTTILHDAVKAEEDGFCVGVDIGEKIIAAAKERYPHVQFEVADAWDTLQLLKLKPPGASLGYDAVYADIGGLSGAHGLLESLALIDAISRALEPRVITIKSLCMKRLASQLIPCSSVKRRSFEMLNRV
;
A
#
# COMPACT_ATOMS: atom_id res chain seq x y z
N MET A 1 -38.28 32.60 -17.54
CA MET A 1 -37.48 31.41 -17.89
C MET A 1 -36.02 31.71 -17.63
N ARG A 2 -35.51 31.35 -16.46
CA ARG A 2 -34.08 31.45 -16.10
C ARG A 2 -33.58 30.05 -15.76
N SER A 3 -32.55 29.62 -16.47
CA SER A 3 -31.92 28.30 -16.42
C SER A 3 -31.00 28.18 -15.21
N HIS A 4 -31.32 27.24 -14.32
CA HIS A 4 -30.39 26.72 -13.32
C HIS A 4 -29.39 25.79 -14.00
N LEU A 5 -28.18 26.28 -14.28
CA LEU A 5 -27.03 25.43 -14.54
C LEU A 5 -26.44 25.00 -13.19
N SER A 6 -26.36 23.69 -12.97
CA SER A 6 -25.93 23.12 -11.69
C SER A 6 -24.43 23.27 -11.48
N THR A 7 -24.07 23.65 -10.26
CA THR A 7 -22.71 23.81 -9.72
C THR A 7 -21.86 22.54 -9.74
N THR A 8 -22.44 21.39 -10.11
CA THR A 8 -21.77 20.08 -10.20
C THR A 8 -20.77 19.98 -11.36
N TRP A 9 -20.90 20.79 -12.42
CA TRP A 9 -20.01 20.70 -13.59
C TRP A 9 -18.65 21.39 -13.40
N VAL A 10 -18.55 22.37 -12.51
CA VAL A 10 -17.28 23.12 -12.28
C VAL A 10 -16.30 22.30 -11.43
N PHE A 11 -16.79 21.41 -10.56
CA PHE A 11 -15.94 20.52 -9.75
C PHE A 11 -15.27 19.42 -10.58
N TRP A 12 -15.93 18.93 -11.64
CA TRP A 12 -15.37 17.91 -12.55
C TRP A 12 -14.19 18.43 -13.40
N LEU A 13 -14.19 19.72 -13.74
CA LEU A 13 -13.12 20.33 -14.55
C LEU A 13 -11.84 20.64 -13.75
N LEU A 14 -11.92 20.80 -12.43
CA LEU A 14 -10.73 21.02 -11.60
C LEU A 14 -9.96 19.71 -11.33
N VAL A 15 -10.65 18.57 -11.24
CA VAL A 15 -10.04 17.25 -11.02
C VAL A 15 -9.39 16.70 -12.29
N ILE A 16 -9.94 17.01 -13.48
CA ILE A 16 -9.38 16.54 -14.76
C ILE A 16 -8.14 17.35 -15.20
N LYS A 17 -8.01 18.62 -14.80
CA LYS A 17 -6.84 19.44 -15.17
C LYS A 17 -5.51 18.99 -14.55
N ASN A 18 -5.53 18.14 -13.50
CA ASN A 18 -4.33 17.52 -12.95
C ASN A 18 -4.01 16.12 -13.54
N ALA A 19 -4.83 15.60 -14.44
CA ALA A 19 -4.64 14.26 -15.02
C ALA A 19 -3.96 14.25 -16.41
N SER A 20 -3.86 15.38 -17.10
CA SER A 20 -3.54 15.43 -18.54
C SER A 20 -2.06 15.66 -18.92
N SER A 21 -1.10 15.54 -18.01
CA SER A 21 0.35 15.64 -18.31
C SER A 21 1.14 14.35 -18.06
N PHE A 22 0.53 13.18 -18.22
CA PHE A 22 1.21 11.87 -18.12
C PHE A 22 2.02 11.54 -19.39
N SER A 23 3.12 12.27 -19.59
CA SER A 23 4.19 11.95 -20.55
C SER A 23 4.95 10.69 -20.11
N SER A 24 5.32 9.84 -21.08
CA SER A 24 5.86 8.47 -20.94
C SER A 24 7.32 8.36 -20.50
N ARG A 25 7.85 9.35 -19.77
CA ARG A 25 9.07 9.11 -18.97
C ARG A 25 8.69 8.09 -17.91
N THR A 26 9.52 7.07 -17.69
CA THR A 26 9.40 6.15 -16.55
C THR A 26 9.28 7.00 -15.29
N LYS A 27 8.06 7.28 -14.83
CA LYS A 27 7.84 8.15 -13.69
C LYS A 27 8.49 7.45 -12.51
N ASN A 28 9.56 8.05 -11.99
CA ASN A 28 10.20 7.60 -10.77
C ASN A 28 9.13 7.61 -9.69
N PHE A 29 8.61 6.44 -9.37
CA PHE A 29 7.69 6.29 -8.26
C PHE A 29 8.49 6.42 -6.98
N VAL A 30 8.03 7.26 -6.06
CA VAL A 30 8.63 7.37 -4.73
C VAL A 30 8.39 6.05 -3.97
N PRO A 31 9.43 5.33 -3.53
CA PRO A 31 9.26 4.12 -2.75
C PRO A 31 8.72 4.45 -1.35
N ILE A 32 7.74 3.67 -0.91
CA ILE A 32 7.13 3.72 0.42
C ILE A 32 7.63 2.50 1.20
N ILE A 33 8.57 2.72 2.10
CA ILE A 33 9.20 1.71 2.95
C ILE A 33 8.33 1.52 4.18
N ALA A 34 7.60 0.42 4.24
CA ALA A 34 6.74 0.10 5.37
C ALA A 34 7.53 -0.65 6.46
N CYS A 35 7.60 -0.07 7.64
CA CYS A 35 8.32 -0.56 8.82
C CYS A 35 7.33 -0.93 9.92
N LYS A 36 7.41 -2.15 10.47
CA LYS A 36 6.48 -2.60 11.53
C LYS A 36 6.89 -2.17 12.94
N SER A 37 8.11 -1.68 13.13
CA SER A 37 8.70 -1.34 14.42
C SER A 37 9.68 -0.16 14.32
N THR A 38 10.00 0.44 15.46
CA THR A 38 11.05 1.46 15.58
C THR A 38 12.40 0.97 15.03
N SER A 39 12.80 -0.26 15.36
CA SER A 39 14.04 -0.85 14.84
C SER A 39 14.09 -0.96 13.32
N GLU A 40 12.96 -1.26 12.67
CA GLU A 40 12.86 -1.27 11.21
C GLU A 40 12.91 0.15 10.62
N VAL A 41 12.38 1.16 11.32
CA VAL A 41 12.53 2.56 10.90
C VAL A 41 14.00 2.98 10.93
N CYS A 42 14.72 2.73 12.04
CA CYS A 42 16.14 3.05 12.13
C CYS A 42 16.97 2.34 11.05
N LYS A 43 16.68 1.05 10.77
CA LYS A 43 17.31 0.33 9.66
C LYS A 43 17.04 0.99 8.30
N ALA A 44 15.84 1.51 8.08
CA ALA A 44 15.50 2.22 6.85
C ALA A 44 16.21 3.58 6.76
N ILE A 45 16.34 4.31 7.88
CA ILE A 45 17.13 5.54 7.97
C ILE A 45 18.57 5.28 7.52
N ASP A 46 19.23 4.25 8.06
CA ASP A 46 20.60 3.86 7.69
C ASP A 46 20.81 3.58 6.19
N VAL A 47 19.74 3.31 5.43
CA VAL A 47 19.81 2.95 4.00
C VAL A 47 19.44 4.11 3.09
N TYR A 48 18.50 4.96 3.51
CA TYR A 48 17.90 5.97 2.64
C TYR A 48 18.31 7.42 2.97
N VAL A 49 18.82 7.67 4.18
CA VAL A 49 19.25 9.00 4.64
C VAL A 49 20.76 9.17 4.47
N ASN A 50 21.18 10.31 3.93
CA ASN A 50 22.56 10.74 3.73
C ASN A 50 22.94 11.86 4.73
N ALA A 51 24.24 12.06 4.93
CA ALA A 51 24.83 12.99 5.91
C ALA A 51 24.71 14.50 5.58
N ASP A 52 23.86 14.86 4.62
CA ASP A 52 23.57 16.21 4.16
C ASP A 52 22.09 16.41 3.81
N ASP A 53 21.26 15.39 4.04
CA ASP A 53 19.84 15.49 3.71
C ASP A 53 19.10 16.43 4.66
N ARG A 54 18.07 17.08 4.12
CA ARG A 54 16.96 17.64 4.89
C ARG A 54 15.86 16.57 4.97
N VAL A 55 15.61 16.05 6.16
CA VAL A 55 14.65 14.96 6.41
C VAL A 55 13.57 15.42 7.36
N LEU A 56 12.32 15.08 7.04
CA LEU A 56 11.17 15.38 7.89
C LEU A 56 10.70 14.12 8.61
N GLU A 57 10.58 14.19 9.93
CA GLU A 57 9.90 13.20 10.77
C GLU A 57 8.56 13.76 11.27
N LEU A 58 7.45 13.22 10.77
CA LEU A 58 6.10 13.56 11.23
C LEU A 58 5.60 12.52 12.24
N GLY A 59 5.19 13.00 13.41
CA GLY A 59 4.92 12.19 14.59
C GLY A 59 6.17 11.96 15.45
N ALA A 60 7.13 12.90 15.39
CA ALA A 60 8.40 12.82 16.10
C ALA A 60 8.15 12.75 17.61
N GLN A 61 8.72 11.73 18.25
CA GLN A 61 8.54 11.51 19.68
C GLN A 61 9.79 11.86 20.50
N LEU A 62 10.81 12.44 19.84
CA LEU A 62 12.13 12.70 20.42
C LEU A 62 12.69 11.43 21.08
N SER A 63 12.67 10.35 20.29
CA SER A 63 13.01 8.98 20.72
C SER A 63 14.13 8.41 19.85
N ASP A 64 14.37 7.09 19.94
CA ASP A 64 15.38 6.38 19.14
C ASP A 64 15.32 6.70 17.64
N ILE A 65 14.13 6.93 17.08
CA ILE A 65 13.96 7.31 15.66
C ILE A 65 14.62 8.67 15.41
N SER A 66 14.24 9.69 16.19
CA SER A 66 14.76 11.05 16.06
C SER A 66 16.27 11.10 16.33
N THR A 67 16.75 10.37 17.34
CA THR A 67 18.20 10.25 17.63
C THR A 67 18.97 9.64 16.45
N ASN A 68 18.51 8.49 15.94
CA ASN A 68 19.14 7.82 14.81
C ASN A 68 19.07 8.68 13.53
N LEU A 69 17.98 9.39 13.32
CA LEU A 69 17.85 10.35 12.23
C LEU A 69 18.90 11.48 12.34
N CYS A 70 19.03 12.12 13.50
CA CYS A 70 19.97 13.21 13.71
C CYS A 70 21.43 12.77 13.52
N GLN A 71 21.74 11.53 13.91
CA GLN A 71 23.03 10.91 13.63
C GLN A 71 23.24 10.70 12.12
N ALA A 72 22.23 10.17 11.42
CA ALA A 72 22.31 9.85 10.00
C ALA A 72 22.43 11.09 9.09
N VAL A 73 21.70 12.17 9.38
CA VAL A 73 21.79 13.43 8.60
C VAL A 73 23.09 14.19 8.81
N GLY A 74 23.90 13.85 9.82
CA GLY A 74 25.21 14.49 10.04
C GLY A 74 25.12 16.01 10.32
N PRO A 75 26.28 16.69 10.47
CA PRO A 75 26.33 18.10 10.81
C PRO A 75 25.98 19.03 9.63
N ALA A 76 26.03 18.52 8.40
CA ALA A 76 25.70 19.29 7.20
C ALA A 76 24.21 19.16 6.81
N GLY A 77 23.51 18.14 7.33
CA GLY A 77 22.10 17.93 7.08
C GLY A 77 21.21 18.60 8.12
N ASN A 78 19.91 18.34 8.02
CA ASN A 78 18.91 18.92 8.90
C ASN A 78 17.73 17.96 9.12
N ALA A 79 17.39 17.71 10.37
CA ALA A 79 16.23 16.93 10.77
C ALA A 79 15.11 17.88 11.22
N VAL A 80 14.02 17.94 10.46
CA VAL A 80 12.80 18.64 10.84
C VAL A 80 11.90 17.65 11.57
N LEU A 81 11.70 17.88 12.87
CA LEU A 81 10.99 17.00 13.77
C LEU A 81 9.65 17.62 14.12
N VAL A 82 8.55 16.93 13.87
CA VAL A 82 7.21 17.50 14.01
C VAL A 82 6.32 16.58 14.83
N ASP A 83 5.77 17.07 15.94
CA ASP A 83 4.72 16.38 16.72
C ASP A 83 3.47 17.24 16.83
N VAL A 84 2.36 16.63 17.26
CA VAL A 84 1.11 17.32 17.57
C VAL A 84 0.94 17.37 19.09
N LYS A 85 0.62 18.54 19.64
CA LYS A 85 0.30 18.73 21.06
C LYS A 85 -0.80 17.77 21.47
N ARG A 86 -0.52 16.96 22.49
CA ARG A 86 -1.47 15.98 23.02
C ARG A 86 -2.05 16.56 24.30
N LYS A 87 -3.37 16.42 24.48
CA LYS A 87 -3.96 16.66 25.79
C LYS A 87 -3.36 15.63 26.75
N ASP A 88 -2.73 16.10 27.83
CA ASP A 88 -1.98 15.29 28.80
C ASP A 88 -2.73 14.05 29.34
N ALA A 89 -4.06 14.05 29.24
CA ALA A 89 -4.92 13.02 29.80
C ALA A 89 -4.87 11.65 29.07
N THR A 90 -4.43 11.55 27.82
CA THR A 90 -4.74 10.35 27.01
C THR A 90 -3.57 9.42 26.70
N SER A 91 -2.31 9.83 26.85
CA SER A 91 -1.20 8.98 26.37
C SER A 91 -0.18 8.54 27.41
N GLY A 92 0.00 9.24 28.55
CA GLY A 92 1.03 8.91 29.56
C GLY A 92 2.48 8.84 29.04
N ARG A 93 2.69 8.94 27.72
CA ARG A 93 3.94 8.67 27.01
C ARG A 93 4.85 9.88 26.92
N SER A 94 4.33 11.08 27.16
CA SER A 94 5.07 12.35 27.08
C SER A 94 5.67 12.79 28.42
N LYS A 95 5.23 12.25 29.56
CA LYS A 95 5.80 12.61 30.87
C LYS A 95 7.16 11.93 31.06
N GLY A 96 8.22 12.75 31.17
CA GLY A 96 9.58 12.30 31.53
C GLY A 96 10.49 11.94 30.36
N ARG A 97 10.20 12.38 29.13
CA ARG A 97 11.16 12.24 28.03
C ARG A 97 12.27 13.27 28.15
N ASP A 98 13.49 12.82 27.98
CA ASP A 98 14.65 13.70 27.89
C ASP A 98 14.68 14.34 26.50
N THR A 99 14.23 15.59 26.41
CA THR A 99 14.28 16.40 25.19
C THR A 99 15.55 17.25 25.12
N THR A 100 16.39 17.21 26.15
CA THR A 100 17.63 17.99 26.27
C THR A 100 18.56 17.83 25.06
N PRO A 101 18.75 16.61 24.48
CA PRO A 101 19.59 16.43 23.30
C PRO A 101 19.15 17.22 22.07
N PHE A 102 17.87 17.59 21.99
CA PHE A 102 17.25 18.23 20.83
C PHE A 102 16.99 19.72 21.04
N LEU A 103 16.74 20.16 22.28
CA LEU A 103 16.29 21.52 22.60
C LEU A 103 17.32 22.35 23.37
N GLY A 104 18.39 21.75 23.90
CA GLY A 104 19.50 22.49 24.53
C GLY A 104 19.15 23.24 25.82
N THR A 105 18.09 22.83 26.53
CA THR A 105 17.53 23.60 27.65
C THR A 105 18.24 23.44 28.99
N SER A 106 19.28 22.59 29.10
CA SER A 106 20.00 22.39 30.37
C SER A 106 21.50 22.70 30.27
N PRO A 107 21.97 23.81 30.88
CA PRO A 107 23.38 24.19 30.91
C PRO A 107 24.26 23.22 31.72
N GLU A 108 23.69 22.26 32.46
CA GLU A 108 24.45 21.32 33.31
C GLU A 108 24.71 19.95 32.63
N SER A 109 24.31 19.77 31.37
CA SER A 109 24.36 18.48 30.66
C SER A 109 25.54 18.30 29.70
N GLU A 110 26.69 18.92 29.97
CA GLU A 110 27.90 18.84 29.13
C GLU A 110 28.46 17.42 28.93
N ASN A 111 28.00 16.43 29.71
CA ASN A 111 28.47 15.03 29.63
C ASN A 111 27.60 14.11 28.76
N SER A 112 26.51 14.59 28.12
CA SER A 112 25.77 13.73 27.18
C SER A 112 26.46 13.71 25.82
N SER A 113 26.82 12.52 25.34
CA SER A 113 27.63 12.30 24.13
C SER A 113 26.93 12.64 22.81
N ALA A 114 25.70 13.16 22.85
CA ALA A 114 24.89 13.42 21.67
C ALA A 114 24.06 14.71 21.85
N ASN A 115 24.61 15.85 21.41
CA ASN A 115 23.87 17.10 21.25
C ASN A 115 23.57 17.30 19.75
N PHE A 116 22.29 17.49 19.41
CA PHE A 116 21.82 17.65 18.03
C PHE A 116 21.22 19.03 17.74
N VAL A 117 21.37 19.99 18.65
CA VAL A 117 20.77 21.34 18.53
C VAL A 117 21.21 22.06 17.23
N ASP A 118 22.39 21.73 16.70
CA ASP A 118 22.94 22.33 15.48
C ASP A 118 22.24 21.87 14.18
N ARG A 119 21.50 20.76 14.23
CA ARG A 119 20.91 20.11 13.04
C ARG A 119 19.43 19.77 13.17
N VAL A 120 18.78 20.19 14.25
CA VAL A 120 17.37 19.88 14.54
C VAL A 120 16.51 21.12 14.45
N GLU A 121 15.37 20.98 13.77
CA GLU A 121 14.29 21.96 13.73
C GLU A 121 13.03 21.30 14.30
N TYR A 122 12.67 21.60 15.56
CA TYR A 122 11.51 20.99 16.22
C TYR A 122 10.27 21.88 16.14
N HIS A 123 9.16 21.32 15.66
CA HIS A 123 7.85 21.97 15.59
C HIS A 123 6.81 21.18 16.38
N GLU A 124 6.11 21.87 17.28
CA GLU A 124 4.99 21.30 18.01
C GLU A 124 3.68 21.96 17.53
N LEU A 125 2.86 21.19 16.83
CA LEU A 125 1.62 21.66 16.21
C LEU A 125 0.46 21.64 17.19
N ASP A 126 -0.42 22.64 17.17
CA ASP A 126 -1.66 22.61 17.94
C ASP A 126 -2.68 21.63 17.35
N GLN A 127 -2.67 21.49 16.02
CA GLN A 127 -3.56 20.62 15.26
C GLN A 127 -2.79 19.87 14.19
N PHE A 128 -3.20 18.63 13.91
CA PHE A 128 -2.50 17.77 12.96
C PHE A 128 -2.40 18.42 11.57
N ASP A 129 -3.47 19.02 11.07
CA ASP A 129 -3.53 19.61 9.73
C ASP A 129 -2.55 20.76 9.47
N GLN A 130 -1.99 21.38 10.51
CA GLN A 130 -0.98 22.43 10.40
C GLN A 130 0.33 21.96 9.76
N TRP A 131 0.59 20.64 9.71
CA TRP A 131 1.76 20.10 8.99
C TRP A 131 1.77 20.51 7.51
N ARG A 132 0.59 20.72 6.92
CA ARG A 132 0.45 21.12 5.51
C ARG A 132 1.10 22.46 5.26
N GLU A 133 0.86 23.45 6.12
CA GLU A 133 1.45 24.78 5.97
C GLU A 133 2.96 24.75 6.26
N LEU A 134 3.42 23.92 7.21
CA LEU A 134 4.85 23.71 7.47
C LEU A 134 5.60 23.14 6.26
N THR A 135 4.93 22.28 5.48
CA THR A 135 5.52 21.61 4.32
C THR A 135 5.24 22.33 3.01
N LYS A 136 4.46 23.41 3.03
CA LYS A 136 4.08 24.20 1.86
C LYS A 136 5.20 25.18 1.50
N GLY A 137 5.68 25.12 0.27
CA GLY A 137 6.66 26.09 -0.27
C GLY A 137 7.91 25.42 -0.82
N LYS A 138 8.99 26.20 -0.96
CA LYS A 138 10.26 25.79 -1.60
C LYS A 138 11.13 24.82 -0.80
N GLN A 139 10.60 24.24 0.27
CA GLN A 139 11.35 23.27 1.06
C GLN A 139 11.18 21.89 0.44
N SER A 140 12.28 21.31 -0.04
CA SER A 140 12.31 19.94 -0.53
C SER A 140 12.93 19.04 0.53
N TYR A 141 12.20 18.02 0.96
CA TYR A 141 12.73 16.97 1.81
C TYR A 141 13.25 15.79 0.96
N GLN A 142 14.47 15.33 1.21
CA GLN A 142 15.02 14.19 0.47
C GLN A 142 14.42 12.85 0.93
N VAL A 143 14.07 12.76 2.23
CA VAL A 143 13.40 11.60 2.83
C VAL A 143 12.30 12.11 3.76
N LEU A 144 11.21 11.37 3.81
CA LEU A 144 10.11 11.61 4.74
C LEU A 144 9.93 10.41 5.66
N ILE A 145 9.67 10.65 6.94
CA ILE A 145 9.43 9.63 7.94
C ILE A 145 8.07 9.90 8.58
N LEU A 146 7.19 8.90 8.61
CA LEU A 146 5.82 9.00 9.10
C LEU A 146 5.57 7.97 10.22
N ASP A 147 5.30 8.42 11.44
CA ASP A 147 4.78 7.57 12.52
C ASP A 147 3.28 7.76 12.71
N VAL A 148 2.50 7.06 11.88
CA VAL A 148 1.03 7.21 11.78
C VAL A 148 0.35 6.96 13.12
N GLY A 149 0.79 5.92 13.86
CA GLY A 149 0.23 5.57 15.16
C GLY A 149 0.45 6.67 16.20
N SER A 150 1.57 7.39 16.10
CA SER A 150 1.89 8.51 16.99
C SER A 150 1.07 9.77 16.66
N MET A 151 0.58 9.93 15.42
CA MET A 151 -0.09 11.16 14.97
C MET A 151 -1.61 11.14 15.09
N ILE A 152 -2.24 10.11 14.53
CA ILE A 152 -3.70 10.09 14.36
C ILE A 152 -4.42 9.11 15.30
N GLY A 153 -3.66 8.30 16.05
CA GLY A 153 -4.20 7.24 16.88
C GLY A 153 -4.70 6.07 16.02
N GLY A 154 -4.08 4.90 16.20
CA GLY A 154 -4.39 3.71 15.40
C GLY A 154 -3.50 3.58 14.16
N ASP A 155 -3.36 2.33 13.71
CA ASP A 155 -2.46 1.95 12.63
C ASP A 155 -3.29 1.39 11.46
N LEU A 156 -3.86 2.30 10.66
CA LEU A 156 -4.68 1.95 9.50
C LEU A 156 -3.89 2.22 8.22
N TYR A 157 -3.76 1.22 7.35
CA TYR A 157 -2.95 1.33 6.13
C TYR A 157 -3.52 2.37 5.15
N LEU A 158 -4.83 2.59 5.10
CA LEU A 158 -5.45 3.61 4.26
C LEU A 158 -5.07 5.03 4.69
N SER A 159 -5.10 5.30 6.00
CA SER A 159 -4.66 6.58 6.54
C SER A 159 -3.18 6.81 6.29
N ALA A 160 -2.36 5.77 6.45
CA ALA A 160 -0.93 5.80 6.17
C ALA A 160 -0.62 6.11 4.70
N LEU A 161 -1.30 5.44 3.76
CA LEU A 161 -1.14 5.67 2.32
C LEU A 161 -1.65 7.04 1.90
N SER A 162 -2.83 7.44 2.39
CA SER A 162 -3.41 8.76 2.11
C SER A 162 -2.45 9.87 2.53
N LEU A 163 -1.91 9.78 3.74
CA LEU A 163 -0.93 10.73 4.25
C LEU A 163 0.35 10.71 3.41
N ALA A 164 0.91 9.54 3.10
CA ALA A 164 2.11 9.43 2.27
C ALA A 164 1.91 10.09 0.89
N TYR A 165 0.78 9.85 0.21
CA TYR A 165 0.51 10.46 -1.09
C TYR A 165 0.28 11.96 -1.00
N GLU A 166 -0.43 12.43 0.01
CA GLU A 166 -0.63 13.85 0.25
C GLU A 166 0.71 14.56 0.46
N PHE A 167 1.60 13.94 1.24
CA PHE A 167 2.97 14.41 1.42
C PHE A 167 3.73 14.51 0.11
N ILE A 168 3.75 13.44 -0.70
CA ILE A 168 4.39 13.45 -2.03
C ILE A 168 3.84 14.59 -2.89
N GLY A 169 2.52 14.77 -2.89
CA GLY A 169 1.84 15.81 -3.67
C GLY A 169 2.14 17.23 -3.24
N ASN A 170 2.53 17.44 -1.96
CA ASN A 170 2.86 18.74 -1.40
C ASN A 170 4.35 19.13 -1.58
N GLN A 171 5.20 18.27 -2.13
CA GLN A 171 6.63 18.57 -2.33
C GLN A 171 6.91 19.23 -3.69
N GLU A 172 7.79 20.24 -3.71
CA GLU A 172 8.33 20.79 -4.97
C GLU A 172 9.19 19.78 -5.73
N HIS A 173 9.90 18.91 -5.00
CA HIS A 173 10.72 17.83 -5.54
C HIS A 173 10.32 16.50 -4.93
N LEU A 174 10.23 15.45 -5.75
CA LEU A 174 9.87 14.14 -5.26
C LEU A 174 10.96 13.63 -4.29
N PRO A 175 10.60 13.21 -3.06
CA PRO A 175 11.56 12.63 -2.13
C PRO A 175 12.11 11.32 -2.70
N ARG A 176 13.32 10.94 -2.28
CA ARG A 176 13.93 9.65 -2.67
C ARG A 176 13.21 8.47 -2.04
N ALA A 177 12.63 8.63 -0.87
CA ALA A 177 11.86 7.61 -0.17
C ALA A 177 10.92 8.21 0.88
N ILE A 178 9.87 7.46 1.22
CA ILE A 178 9.06 7.66 2.42
C ILE A 178 9.19 6.43 3.29
N ILE A 179 9.54 6.63 4.56
CA ILE A 179 9.62 5.58 5.57
C ILE A 179 8.38 5.71 6.45
N VAL A 180 7.56 4.65 6.52
CA VAL A 180 6.29 4.66 7.25
C VAL A 180 6.33 3.62 8.35
N LYS A 181 6.22 4.05 9.60
CA LYS A 181 6.03 3.16 10.74
C LYS A 181 4.56 2.76 10.82
N SER A 182 4.25 1.57 10.31
CA SER A 182 2.92 0.97 10.30
C SER A 182 3.05 -0.55 10.16
N LYS A 183 2.61 -1.28 11.19
CA LYS A 183 2.57 -2.75 11.19
C LYS A 183 1.55 -3.23 10.15
N VAL A 184 0.40 -2.58 10.06
CA VAL A 184 -0.65 -2.98 9.13
C VAL A 184 -0.23 -2.72 7.68
N LEU A 185 0.40 -1.59 7.38
CA LEU A 185 0.94 -1.31 6.04
C LEU A 185 2.10 -2.25 5.69
N ASN A 186 2.97 -2.58 6.65
CA ASN A 186 4.02 -3.58 6.43
C ASN A 186 3.44 -4.96 6.10
N ASN A 187 2.37 -5.38 6.79
CA ASN A 187 1.66 -6.62 6.47
C ASN A 187 1.04 -6.61 5.07
N LEU A 188 0.51 -5.47 4.62
CA LEU A 188 0.04 -5.31 3.23
C LEU A 188 1.23 -5.40 2.24
N ALA A 189 2.32 -4.70 2.52
CA ALA A 189 3.53 -4.65 1.69
C ALA A 189 4.14 -6.03 1.46
N ARG A 190 4.07 -6.92 2.45
CA ARG A 190 4.57 -8.31 2.35
C ARG A 190 3.70 -9.22 1.49
N ARG A 191 2.41 -8.88 1.33
CA ARG A 191 1.43 -9.71 0.61
C ARG A 191 1.20 -9.26 -0.81
N ILE A 192 1.48 -8.00 -1.13
CA ILE A 192 1.33 -7.47 -2.49
C ILE A 192 2.54 -7.85 -3.35
N VAL A 193 2.30 -8.61 -4.41
CA VAL A 193 3.34 -9.11 -5.31
C VAL A 193 3.11 -8.55 -6.70
N HIS A 194 4.03 -7.71 -7.16
CA HIS A 194 3.93 -7.08 -8.48
C HIS A 194 3.93 -8.15 -9.59
N SER A 195 2.82 -8.24 -10.34
CA SER A 195 2.60 -9.28 -11.37
C SER A 195 3.79 -9.46 -12.33
N GLN A 196 4.39 -8.39 -12.85
CA GLN A 196 5.54 -8.53 -13.76
C GLN A 196 6.72 -9.29 -13.13
N ARG A 197 7.00 -9.06 -11.84
CA ARG A 197 8.11 -9.70 -11.11
C ARG A 197 7.79 -11.17 -10.81
N LEU A 198 6.51 -11.51 -10.71
CA LEU A 198 6.06 -12.89 -10.62
C LEU A 198 6.23 -13.59 -11.98
N LEU A 199 5.77 -12.93 -13.06
CA LEU A 199 5.79 -13.47 -14.42
C LEU A 199 7.21 -13.65 -14.99
N ASP A 200 8.17 -12.79 -14.61
CA ASP A 200 9.58 -12.90 -15.03
C ASP A 200 10.44 -13.76 -14.08
N GLY A 201 9.85 -14.28 -13.00
CA GLY A 201 10.53 -15.14 -12.02
C GLY A 201 11.46 -14.42 -11.05
N THR A 202 11.50 -13.08 -11.05
CA THR A 202 12.29 -12.28 -10.08
C THR A 202 11.78 -12.49 -8.65
N ILE A 203 10.48 -12.72 -8.48
CA ILE A 203 9.85 -13.10 -7.23
C ILE A 203 9.22 -14.49 -7.40
N LYS A 204 9.60 -15.42 -6.52
CA LYS A 204 8.92 -16.70 -6.35
C LYS A 204 7.98 -16.60 -5.16
N LEU A 205 6.77 -17.12 -5.31
CA LEU A 205 5.85 -17.26 -4.20
C LEU A 205 6.29 -18.43 -3.30
N PRO A 206 5.93 -18.39 -2.01
CA PRO A 206 5.94 -19.58 -1.17
C PRO A 206 5.16 -20.72 -1.84
N LYS A 207 5.51 -21.96 -1.51
CA LYS A 207 4.75 -23.12 -1.95
C LYS A 207 3.33 -23.11 -1.35
N LYS A 208 2.40 -23.86 -1.93
CA LYS A 208 0.99 -23.89 -1.49
C LYS A 208 0.85 -24.26 -0.01
N ASP A 209 1.54 -25.30 0.43
CA ASP A 209 1.58 -25.74 1.84
C ASP A 209 2.10 -24.65 2.78
N GLU A 210 3.01 -23.81 2.31
CA GLU A 210 3.45 -22.64 3.07
C GLU A 210 2.37 -21.54 3.06
N LEU A 211 1.73 -21.27 1.92
CA LEU A 211 0.69 -20.24 1.76
C LEU A 211 -0.54 -20.50 2.63
N ASP A 212 -0.92 -21.75 2.83
CA ASP A 212 -2.06 -22.13 3.68
C ASP A 212 -1.85 -21.76 5.16
N THR A 213 -0.59 -21.54 5.57
CA THR A 213 -0.25 -21.04 6.91
C THR A 213 -0.34 -19.51 7.03
N PHE A 214 -0.49 -18.79 5.92
CA PHE A 214 -0.57 -17.35 5.94
C PHE A 214 -1.97 -16.93 6.37
N PRO A 215 -2.12 -16.06 7.38
CA PRO A 215 -3.44 -15.64 7.85
C PRO A 215 -4.19 -14.73 6.85
N ASN A 216 -3.59 -14.45 5.69
CA ASN A 216 -4.11 -13.51 4.71
C ASN A 216 -3.60 -13.85 3.30
N PRO A 217 -4.40 -13.63 2.25
CA PRO A 217 -4.02 -13.92 0.86
C PRO A 217 -2.83 -13.11 0.39
N ILE A 218 -2.09 -13.71 -0.56
CA ILE A 218 -1.21 -12.99 -1.48
C ILE A 218 -2.05 -12.21 -2.49
N ILE A 219 -1.66 -10.98 -2.78
CA ILE A 219 -2.37 -10.07 -3.69
C ILE A 219 -1.50 -9.85 -4.93
N VAL A 220 -2.00 -10.23 -6.10
CA VAL A 220 -1.28 -10.10 -7.38
C VAL A 220 -2.00 -9.11 -8.30
N PRO A 221 -1.65 -7.82 -8.26
CA PRO A 221 -2.27 -6.83 -9.12
C PRO A 221 -1.76 -6.86 -10.55
N CYS A 222 -2.68 -6.81 -11.50
CA CYS A 222 -2.49 -6.79 -12.94
C CYS A 222 -3.12 -5.52 -13.55
N VAL A 223 -2.76 -5.18 -14.80
CA VAL A 223 -3.38 -4.02 -15.52
C VAL A 223 -4.16 -4.49 -16.74
N GLY A 224 -3.61 -5.42 -17.51
CA GLY A 224 -4.25 -5.97 -18.69
C GLY A 224 -4.74 -7.39 -18.47
N VAL A 225 -5.75 -7.79 -19.25
CA VAL A 225 -6.27 -9.16 -19.27
C VAL A 225 -5.18 -10.18 -19.63
N ASN A 226 -4.19 -9.79 -20.43
CA ASN A 226 -3.07 -10.67 -20.78
C ASN A 226 -2.16 -10.95 -19.59
N ASP A 227 -1.78 -9.92 -18.80
CA ASP A 227 -1.00 -10.12 -17.57
C ASP A 227 -1.78 -11.00 -16.60
N TYR A 228 -3.08 -10.71 -16.46
CA TYR A 228 -4.01 -11.43 -15.60
C TYR A 228 -4.14 -12.91 -15.96
N ARG A 229 -4.26 -13.25 -17.24
CA ARG A 229 -4.31 -14.65 -17.70
C ARG A 229 -2.97 -15.38 -17.56
N LYS A 230 -1.85 -14.66 -17.69
CA LYS A 230 -0.51 -15.26 -17.54
C LYS A 230 -0.21 -15.70 -16.11
N THR A 231 -0.95 -15.21 -15.10
CA THR A 231 -0.77 -15.68 -13.73
C THR A 231 -1.42 -17.02 -13.46
N ILE A 232 -2.42 -17.43 -14.27
CA ILE A 232 -3.18 -18.68 -14.12
C ILE A 232 -2.26 -19.90 -13.92
N PRO A 233 -1.32 -20.22 -14.84
CA PRO A 233 -0.47 -21.40 -14.69
C PRO A 233 0.57 -21.31 -13.57
N ILE A 234 0.72 -20.14 -12.92
CA ILE A 234 1.67 -19.93 -11.81
C ILE A 234 0.94 -20.05 -10.47
N LEU A 235 -0.31 -19.58 -10.44
CA LEU A 235 -1.07 -19.39 -9.20
C LEU A 235 -2.08 -20.49 -8.95
N LEU A 236 -2.47 -21.28 -9.95
CA LEU A 236 -3.50 -22.30 -9.84
C LEU A 236 -2.93 -23.70 -10.01
N GLU A 237 -3.58 -24.63 -9.34
CA GLU A 237 -3.36 -26.06 -9.44
C GLU A 237 -4.67 -26.76 -9.80
N GLN A 238 -4.56 -27.96 -10.33
CA GLN A 238 -5.70 -28.85 -10.49
C GLN A 238 -6.33 -29.16 -9.12
N GLY A 239 -7.66 -29.22 -9.08
CA GLY A 239 -8.44 -29.41 -7.86
C GLY A 239 -8.81 -28.10 -7.13
N ASP A 240 -8.24 -26.96 -7.52
CA ASP A 240 -8.57 -25.68 -6.87
C ASP A 240 -10.04 -25.26 -7.11
N GLU A 241 -10.64 -24.67 -6.08
CA GLU A 241 -11.96 -24.05 -6.10
C GLU A 241 -11.82 -22.54 -6.36
N VAL A 242 -12.21 -22.07 -7.54
CA VAL A 242 -11.91 -20.70 -8.01
C VAL A 242 -13.18 -19.90 -8.30
N ILE A 243 -13.14 -18.61 -8.00
CA ILE A 243 -14.16 -17.66 -8.45
C ILE A 243 -13.53 -16.51 -9.24
N GLU A 244 -14.12 -16.20 -10.40
CA GLU A 244 -13.83 -14.99 -11.15
C GLU A 244 -14.95 -13.96 -10.97
N ILE A 245 -14.63 -12.82 -10.35
CA ILE A 245 -15.52 -11.68 -10.15
C ILE A 245 -15.33 -10.67 -11.28
N GLY A 246 -16.40 -10.36 -12.01
CA GLY A 246 -16.33 -9.54 -13.22
C GLY A 246 -15.97 -10.35 -14.47
N SER A 247 -16.55 -11.56 -14.59
CA SER A 247 -16.29 -12.53 -15.65
C SER A 247 -16.66 -12.05 -17.07
N HIS A 248 -17.51 -11.02 -17.18
CA HIS A 248 -18.00 -10.52 -18.46
C HIS A 248 -18.56 -11.68 -19.33
N TYR A 249 -18.18 -11.78 -20.61
CA TYR A 249 -18.59 -12.89 -21.49
C TYR A 249 -17.86 -14.23 -21.22
N GLY A 250 -17.19 -14.41 -20.08
CA GLY A 250 -16.67 -15.70 -19.60
C GLY A 250 -15.37 -16.22 -20.23
N SER A 251 -14.69 -15.44 -21.08
CA SER A 251 -13.52 -15.93 -21.82
C SER A 251 -12.31 -16.23 -20.92
N THR A 252 -12.16 -15.52 -19.81
CA THR A 252 -11.11 -15.83 -18.82
C THR A 252 -11.58 -16.94 -17.88
N THR A 253 -12.86 -16.97 -17.52
CA THR A 253 -13.46 -18.00 -16.67
C THR A 253 -13.29 -19.40 -17.24
N THR A 254 -13.47 -19.57 -18.55
CA THR A 254 -13.17 -20.84 -19.22
C THR A 254 -11.70 -21.26 -19.06
N ILE A 255 -10.75 -20.32 -19.20
CA ILE A 255 -9.32 -20.63 -19.03
C ILE A 255 -9.03 -21.03 -17.57
N LEU A 256 -9.67 -20.35 -16.60
CA LEU A 256 -9.58 -20.70 -15.19
C LEU A 256 -10.16 -22.09 -14.92
N HIS A 257 -11.36 -22.37 -15.45
CA HIS A 257 -12.02 -23.68 -15.36
C HIS A 257 -11.14 -24.80 -15.90
N ASP A 258 -10.59 -24.63 -17.11
CA ASP A 258 -9.72 -25.62 -17.74
C ASP A 258 -8.42 -25.85 -16.95
N ALA A 259 -7.91 -24.82 -16.27
CA ALA A 259 -6.68 -24.93 -15.47
C ALA A 259 -6.88 -25.72 -14.17
N VAL A 260 -8.07 -25.63 -13.56
CA VAL A 260 -8.33 -26.23 -12.23
C VAL A 260 -9.07 -27.55 -12.29
N LYS A 261 -9.73 -27.86 -13.41
CA LYS A 261 -10.48 -29.10 -13.56
C LYS A 261 -9.54 -30.32 -13.56
N ALA A 262 -9.69 -31.20 -12.58
CA ALA A 262 -9.07 -32.52 -12.58
C ALA A 262 -10.12 -33.61 -12.36
N GLU A 263 -10.44 -34.38 -13.41
CA GLU A 263 -11.47 -35.42 -13.38
C GLU A 263 -12.82 -34.91 -12.82
N GLU A 264 -13.05 -35.06 -11.51
CA GLU A 264 -14.22 -34.57 -10.77
C GLU A 264 -13.90 -33.53 -9.67
N ASP A 265 -12.62 -33.24 -9.41
CA ASP A 265 -12.16 -32.33 -8.37
C ASP A 265 -11.77 -30.96 -8.96
N GLY A 266 -12.15 -29.89 -8.24
CA GLY A 266 -11.91 -28.50 -8.64
C GLY A 266 -12.99 -27.92 -9.55
N PHE A 267 -13.26 -26.62 -9.40
CA PHE A 267 -14.26 -25.92 -10.21
C PHE A 267 -13.95 -24.43 -10.31
N CYS A 268 -14.57 -23.78 -11.30
CA CYS A 268 -14.53 -22.33 -11.43
C CYS A 268 -15.94 -21.77 -11.64
N VAL A 269 -16.28 -20.72 -10.89
CA VAL A 269 -17.52 -19.94 -11.07
C VAL A 269 -17.18 -18.55 -11.60
N GLY A 270 -17.78 -18.17 -12.72
CA GLY A 270 -17.72 -16.79 -13.22
C GLY A 270 -18.92 -15.98 -12.75
N VAL A 271 -18.69 -14.80 -12.18
CA VAL A 271 -19.78 -13.91 -11.74
C VAL A 271 -19.68 -12.53 -12.36
N ASP A 272 -20.83 -11.91 -12.58
CA ASP A 272 -20.96 -10.53 -13.07
C ASP A 272 -22.32 -9.98 -12.62
N ILE A 273 -22.44 -8.66 -12.49
CA ILE A 273 -23.71 -8.01 -12.14
C ILE A 273 -24.68 -7.94 -13.34
N GLY A 274 -24.17 -8.06 -14.57
CA GLY A 274 -24.96 -7.93 -15.78
C GLY A 274 -25.67 -9.23 -16.16
N GLU A 275 -26.97 -9.33 -15.89
CA GLU A 275 -27.79 -10.52 -16.25
C GLU A 275 -27.66 -10.92 -17.72
N LYS A 276 -27.70 -9.94 -18.65
CA LYS A 276 -27.55 -10.20 -20.09
C LYS A 276 -26.18 -10.73 -20.46
N ILE A 277 -25.14 -10.27 -19.75
CA ILE A 277 -23.75 -10.68 -19.97
C ILE A 277 -23.58 -12.13 -19.50
N ILE A 278 -24.12 -12.46 -18.32
CA ILE A 278 -24.12 -13.83 -17.78
C ILE A 278 -24.93 -14.79 -18.66
N ALA A 279 -26.10 -14.39 -19.16
CA ALA A 279 -26.88 -15.22 -20.08
C ALA A 279 -26.07 -15.56 -21.34
N ALA A 280 -25.39 -14.58 -21.93
CA ALA A 280 -24.52 -14.79 -23.09
C ALA A 280 -23.29 -15.67 -22.76
N ALA A 281 -22.73 -15.55 -21.55
CA ALA A 281 -21.64 -16.41 -21.10
C ALA A 281 -22.08 -17.87 -20.94
N LYS A 282 -23.26 -18.13 -20.34
CA LYS A 282 -23.87 -19.46 -20.21
C LYS A 282 -24.13 -20.11 -21.57
N GLU A 283 -24.64 -19.35 -22.53
CA GLU A 283 -24.87 -19.84 -23.90
C GLU A 283 -23.54 -20.21 -24.59
N ARG A 284 -22.51 -19.38 -24.40
CA ARG A 284 -21.20 -19.57 -25.05
C ARG A 284 -20.39 -20.71 -24.45
N TYR A 285 -20.46 -20.90 -23.14
CA TYR A 285 -19.65 -21.86 -22.38
C TYR A 285 -20.54 -22.67 -21.42
N PRO A 286 -21.43 -23.54 -21.94
CA PRO A 286 -22.44 -24.24 -21.12
C PRO A 286 -21.87 -25.25 -20.13
N HIS A 287 -20.58 -25.56 -20.21
CA HIS A 287 -19.86 -26.45 -19.31
C HIS A 287 -19.24 -25.73 -18.11
N VAL A 288 -19.26 -24.39 -18.09
CA VAL A 288 -18.73 -23.57 -16.99
C VAL A 288 -19.89 -22.94 -16.23
N GLN A 289 -19.77 -22.89 -14.91
CA GLN A 289 -20.77 -22.26 -14.05
C GLN A 289 -20.63 -20.74 -14.12
N PHE A 290 -21.73 -20.04 -14.44
CA PHE A 290 -21.81 -18.58 -14.40
C PHE A 290 -22.99 -18.15 -13.56
N GLU A 291 -22.86 -17.06 -12.79
CA GLU A 291 -23.98 -16.57 -11.98
C GLU A 291 -24.02 -15.04 -11.91
N VAL A 292 -25.22 -14.49 -11.69
CA VAL A 292 -25.41 -13.06 -11.48
C VAL A 292 -25.19 -12.76 -10.00
N ALA A 293 -24.14 -12.02 -9.68
CA ALA A 293 -23.80 -11.66 -8.31
C ALA A 293 -23.02 -10.34 -8.23
N ASP A 294 -23.16 -9.65 -7.10
CA ASP A 294 -22.38 -8.45 -6.78
C ASP A 294 -21.07 -8.83 -6.09
N ALA A 295 -19.97 -8.17 -6.49
CA ALA A 295 -18.65 -8.34 -5.88
C ALA A 295 -18.63 -8.01 -4.38
N TRP A 296 -19.52 -7.13 -3.92
CA TRP A 296 -19.63 -6.71 -2.53
C TRP A 296 -20.55 -7.60 -1.69
N ASP A 297 -21.40 -8.42 -2.31
CA ASP A 297 -22.21 -9.43 -1.60
C ASP A 297 -21.41 -10.72 -1.42
N THR A 298 -20.38 -10.66 -0.58
CA THR A 298 -19.47 -11.79 -0.37
C THR A 298 -20.17 -13.03 0.21
N LEU A 299 -21.31 -12.86 0.87
CA LEU A 299 -22.12 -13.98 1.35
C LEU A 299 -22.82 -14.68 0.18
N GLN A 300 -23.35 -13.93 -0.79
CA GLN A 300 -23.86 -14.52 -2.02
C GLN A 300 -22.76 -15.27 -2.78
N LEU A 301 -21.56 -14.68 -2.93
CA LEU A 301 -20.43 -15.33 -3.60
C LEU A 301 -20.08 -16.69 -2.99
N LEU A 302 -20.11 -16.80 -1.65
CA LEU A 302 -19.84 -18.05 -0.95
C LEU A 302 -20.92 -19.12 -1.20
N LYS A 303 -22.17 -18.71 -1.41
CA LYS A 303 -23.31 -19.62 -1.67
C LYS A 303 -23.33 -20.20 -3.08
N LEU A 304 -22.52 -19.68 -4.00
CA LEU A 304 -22.49 -20.16 -5.40
C LEU A 304 -21.73 -21.48 -5.57
N LYS A 305 -21.08 -21.96 -4.51
CA LYS A 305 -20.28 -23.18 -4.55
C LYS A 305 -21.19 -24.41 -4.77
N PRO A 306 -20.73 -25.42 -5.54
CA PRO A 306 -21.43 -26.69 -5.66
C PRO A 306 -21.63 -27.37 -4.29
N PRO A 307 -22.68 -28.17 -4.12
CA PRO A 307 -22.87 -28.96 -2.90
C PRO A 307 -21.67 -29.87 -2.63
N GLY A 308 -21.19 -29.88 -1.39
CA GLY A 308 -20.05 -30.70 -0.97
C GLY A 308 -18.68 -30.03 -1.11
N ALA A 309 -18.59 -28.84 -1.71
CA ALA A 309 -17.38 -28.03 -1.75
C ALA A 309 -16.91 -27.59 -0.35
N SER A 310 -15.62 -27.26 -0.24
CA SER A 310 -15.02 -26.75 0.99
C SER A 310 -15.60 -25.38 1.42
N LEU A 311 -15.23 -24.83 2.58
CA LEU A 311 -15.57 -23.45 2.91
C LEU A 311 -14.55 -22.49 2.28
N GLY A 312 -15.02 -21.43 1.63
CA GLY A 312 -14.14 -20.43 1.01
C GLY A 312 -13.84 -20.74 -0.46
N TYR A 313 -12.77 -20.18 -1.01
CA TYR A 313 -12.25 -20.49 -2.35
C TYR A 313 -10.74 -20.52 -2.28
N ASP A 314 -10.05 -21.39 -3.01
CA ASP A 314 -8.58 -21.38 -3.04
C ASP A 314 -8.05 -20.10 -3.69
N ALA A 315 -8.67 -19.65 -4.78
CA ALA A 315 -8.24 -18.45 -5.48
C ALA A 315 -9.41 -17.57 -5.91
N VAL A 316 -9.18 -16.27 -5.84
CA VAL A 316 -10.10 -15.26 -6.36
C VAL A 316 -9.42 -14.47 -7.47
N TYR A 317 -10.09 -14.40 -8.60
CA TYR A 317 -9.72 -13.59 -9.74
C TYR A 317 -10.73 -12.43 -9.83
N ALA A 318 -10.29 -11.17 -9.71
CA ALA A 318 -11.18 -10.00 -9.71
C ALA A 318 -10.85 -9.03 -10.87
N ASP A 319 -11.78 -8.86 -11.80
CA ASP A 319 -11.73 -7.91 -12.91
C ASP A 319 -12.97 -7.01 -12.92
N ILE A 320 -12.98 -6.01 -12.04
CA ILE A 320 -14.13 -5.12 -11.86
C ILE A 320 -13.84 -3.76 -12.50
N GLY A 321 -14.72 -3.36 -13.42
CA GLY A 321 -14.70 -2.04 -14.02
C GLY A 321 -14.84 -0.93 -12.96
N GLY A 322 -14.16 0.20 -13.14
CA GLY A 322 -14.23 1.33 -12.21
C GLY A 322 -13.16 1.35 -11.12
N LEU A 323 -12.52 0.22 -10.79
CA LEU A 323 -11.44 0.14 -9.79
C LEU A 323 -10.14 0.92 -10.16
N SER A 324 -10.10 1.56 -11.32
CA SER A 324 -9.01 2.43 -11.76
C SER A 324 -9.41 3.92 -11.80
N GLY A 325 -10.54 4.29 -11.20
CA GLY A 325 -10.99 5.68 -11.06
C GLY A 325 -10.21 6.49 -10.02
N ALA A 326 -10.66 7.72 -9.74
CA ALA A 326 -10.00 8.64 -8.78
C ALA A 326 -9.86 8.05 -7.36
N HIS A 327 -10.79 7.18 -6.96
CA HIS A 327 -10.78 6.47 -5.67
C HIS A 327 -10.43 4.98 -5.80
N GLY A 328 -9.96 4.55 -6.98
CA GLY A 328 -9.83 3.14 -7.31
C GLY A 328 -8.89 2.36 -6.38
N LEU A 329 -7.88 3.02 -5.79
CA LEU A 329 -7.02 2.37 -4.78
C LEU A 329 -7.78 2.02 -3.50
N LEU A 330 -8.59 2.95 -2.99
CA LEU A 330 -9.36 2.76 -1.76
C LEU A 330 -10.42 1.67 -1.96
N GLU A 331 -11.15 1.73 -3.07
CA GLU A 331 -12.15 0.73 -3.44
C GLU A 331 -11.53 -0.65 -3.62
N SER A 332 -10.38 -0.73 -4.31
CA SER A 332 -9.66 -2.00 -4.50
C SER A 332 -9.23 -2.61 -3.16
N LEU A 333 -8.68 -1.80 -2.25
CA LEU A 333 -8.23 -2.28 -0.94
C LEU A 333 -9.40 -2.72 -0.05
N ALA A 334 -10.49 -1.94 -0.03
CA ALA A 334 -11.70 -2.29 0.72
C ALA A 334 -12.33 -3.59 0.20
N LEU A 335 -12.39 -3.77 -1.12
CA LEU A 335 -12.90 -4.99 -1.73
C LEU A 335 -12.00 -6.20 -1.42
N ILE A 336 -10.68 -6.05 -1.54
CA ILE A 336 -9.73 -7.11 -1.20
C ILE A 336 -9.88 -7.52 0.26
N ASP A 337 -10.02 -6.59 1.19
CA ASP A 337 -10.23 -6.90 2.60
C ASP A 337 -11.55 -7.65 2.85
N ALA A 338 -12.63 -7.28 2.16
CA ALA A 338 -13.90 -7.98 2.23
C ALA A 338 -13.80 -9.42 1.69
N ILE A 339 -13.23 -9.58 0.49
CA ILE A 339 -12.99 -10.87 -0.15
C ILE A 339 -12.08 -11.75 0.72
N SER A 340 -10.97 -11.20 1.22
CA SER A 340 -9.99 -11.94 2.03
C SER A 340 -10.62 -12.56 3.27
N ARG A 341 -11.55 -11.85 3.91
CA ARG A 341 -12.20 -12.32 5.15
C ARG A 341 -13.38 -13.25 4.90
N ALA A 342 -14.12 -13.04 3.81
CA ALA A 342 -15.34 -13.78 3.56
C ALA A 342 -15.12 -15.07 2.77
N LEU A 343 -14.16 -15.04 1.84
CA LEU A 343 -13.87 -16.16 0.94
C LEU A 343 -12.58 -16.90 1.32
N GLU A 344 -11.79 -16.35 2.25
CA GLU A 344 -10.54 -16.92 2.78
C GLU A 344 -9.56 -17.50 1.74
N PRO A 345 -9.32 -16.84 0.59
CA PRO A 345 -8.43 -17.40 -0.42
C PRO A 345 -6.97 -17.36 -0.01
N ARG A 346 -6.17 -18.29 -0.56
CA ARG A 346 -4.70 -18.22 -0.50
C ARG A 346 -4.16 -17.11 -1.41
N VAL A 347 -4.86 -16.81 -2.52
CA VAL A 347 -4.44 -15.79 -3.48
C VAL A 347 -5.60 -15.00 -4.08
N ILE A 348 -5.39 -13.70 -4.23
CA ILE A 348 -6.28 -12.78 -4.95
C ILE A 348 -5.51 -12.15 -6.10
N THR A 349 -5.92 -12.43 -7.34
CA THR A 349 -5.42 -11.76 -8.53
C THR A 349 -6.40 -10.66 -8.92
N ILE A 350 -5.96 -9.40 -8.98
CA ILE A 350 -6.86 -8.26 -9.22
C ILE A 350 -6.41 -7.42 -10.42
N LYS A 351 -7.33 -7.13 -11.36
CA LYS A 351 -7.06 -6.20 -12.46
C LYS A 351 -7.29 -4.75 -12.02
N SER A 352 -6.24 -4.11 -11.51
CA SER A 352 -6.28 -2.71 -11.04
C SER A 352 -4.95 -2.01 -11.25
N LEU A 353 -4.96 -0.93 -12.05
CA LEU A 353 -3.78 -0.08 -12.27
C LEU A 353 -3.31 0.60 -10.99
N CYS A 354 -4.24 1.02 -10.14
CA CYS A 354 -3.94 1.63 -8.86
C CYS A 354 -3.20 0.64 -7.94
N MET A 355 -3.65 -0.61 -7.87
CA MET A 355 -2.98 -1.65 -7.09
C MET A 355 -1.62 -2.04 -7.68
N LYS A 356 -1.45 -2.09 -9.01
CA LYS A 356 -0.15 -2.36 -9.63
C LYS A 356 0.87 -1.24 -9.35
N ARG A 357 0.41 0.02 -9.37
CA ARG A 357 1.22 1.18 -8.95
C ARG A 357 1.61 1.08 -7.48
N LEU A 358 0.65 0.74 -6.60
CA LEU A 358 0.95 0.51 -5.19
C LEU A 358 2.01 -0.60 -5.02
N ALA A 359 1.88 -1.73 -5.72
CA ALA A 359 2.86 -2.82 -5.68
C ALA A 359 4.26 -2.41 -6.17
N SER A 360 4.36 -1.37 -6.98
CA SER A 360 5.64 -0.82 -7.45
C SER A 360 6.29 0.11 -6.42
N GLN A 361 5.46 0.75 -5.57
CA GLN A 361 5.88 1.73 -4.58
C GLN A 361 6.10 1.14 -3.20
N LEU A 362 5.23 0.22 -2.79
CA LEU A 362 5.16 -0.28 -1.43
C LEU A 362 6.18 -1.40 -1.22
N ILE A 363 7.15 -1.17 -0.33
CA ILE A 363 8.26 -2.08 -0.06
C ILE A 363 8.26 -2.43 1.42
N PRO A 364 8.19 -3.71 1.82
CA PRO A 364 8.34 -4.08 3.21
C PRO A 364 9.81 -3.88 3.64
N CYS A 365 10.05 -3.35 4.85
CA CYS A 365 11.39 -3.09 5.35
C CYS A 365 12.30 -4.35 5.36
N SER A 366 11.72 -5.55 5.46
CA SER A 366 12.45 -6.82 5.36
C SER A 366 13.17 -7.00 4.01
N SER A 367 12.66 -6.38 2.94
CA SER A 367 13.24 -6.44 1.60
C SER A 367 14.28 -5.34 1.35
N VAL A 368 14.44 -4.40 2.28
CA VAL A 368 15.50 -3.39 2.22
C VAL A 368 16.83 -4.08 2.54
N LYS A 369 17.62 -4.31 1.49
CA LYS A 369 19.00 -4.77 1.62
C LYS A 369 19.85 -3.58 2.06
N ARG A 370 20.70 -3.79 3.06
CA ARG A 370 21.74 -2.81 3.40
C ARG A 370 22.55 -2.60 2.13
N ARG A 371 22.72 -1.35 1.67
CA ARG A 371 23.74 -1.08 0.66
C ARG A 371 25.05 -1.57 1.27
N SER A 372 25.62 -2.64 0.74
CA SER A 372 26.96 -3.05 1.13
C SER A 372 27.84 -1.81 0.93
N PHE A 373 28.43 -1.31 2.01
CA PHE A 373 29.29 -0.12 2.04
C PHE A 373 30.56 -0.27 1.15
N GLU A 374 30.66 -1.34 0.37
CA GLU A 374 31.79 -1.71 -0.49
C GLU A 374 32.03 -0.75 -1.68
N MET A 375 31.15 0.23 -1.93
CA MET A 375 31.43 1.29 -2.92
C MET A 375 32.15 2.52 -2.35
N LEU A 376 32.34 2.65 -1.03
CA LEU A 376 33.04 3.80 -0.44
C LEU A 376 34.54 3.56 -0.14
N ASN A 377 35.04 2.34 -0.31
CA ASN A 377 36.48 2.02 -0.22
C ASN A 377 37.13 1.82 -1.61
N ARG A 378 36.52 2.35 -2.68
CA ARG A 378 37.07 2.34 -4.05
C ARG A 378 37.32 3.75 -4.60
N VAL A 379 37.79 4.67 -3.75
CA VAL A 379 38.34 5.96 -4.19
C VAL A 379 39.78 6.06 -3.70
#